data_AF-A0A6G0JDE3-F1
#
_entry.id   AF-A0A6G0JDE3-F1
#
_cell.length_a   1.000
_cell.length_b   1.000
_cell.length_c   1.000
_cell.angle_alpha   90.00
_cell.angle_beta   90.00
_cell.angle_gamma   90.00
#
_symmetry.space_group_name_H-M   'P 1'
#
loop_
_entity.id
_entity.type
_entity.pdbx_description
1 polymer ?
#
loop_
_entity_poly.entity_id
_entity_poly.type
_entity_poly.pdbx_seq_one_letter_code
_entity_poly.pdbx_strand_id
1 'polypeptide(L)'
;MKEDFTRNASLHSINVRELQSAVLGTLIWGPTWAQQHTERRAHVVFWIDNTSAVSWASRQPLAQLYNRLLSLAEFQYSLVCSAEHVRGVHNVMADAGQAALRRSLGTLGSMLRGHA
;
A
#
# COMPACT_ATOMS: atom_id res chain seq x y z
N MET A 1 13.66 8.29 -23.21
CA MET A 1 13.69 6.82 -23.08
C MET A 1 14.29 6.31 -21.75
N LYS A 2 15.41 6.88 -21.24
CA LYS A 2 15.91 6.52 -19.88
C LYS A 2 14.97 7.00 -18.76
N GLU A 3 14.42 8.20 -18.87
CA GLU A 3 13.57 8.79 -17.83
C GLU A 3 12.26 8.02 -17.58
N ASP A 4 11.61 7.53 -18.62
CA ASP A 4 10.39 6.71 -18.49
C ASP A 4 10.65 5.39 -17.77
N PHE A 5 11.83 4.78 -17.98
CA PHE A 5 12.21 3.54 -17.32
C PHE A 5 12.47 3.77 -15.83
N THR A 6 13.12 4.88 -15.45
CA THR A 6 13.33 5.27 -14.05
C THR A 6 12.00 5.63 -13.37
N ARG A 7 11.10 6.31 -14.09
CA ARG A 7 9.74 6.62 -13.62
C ARG A 7 8.95 5.33 -13.37
N ASN A 8 8.96 4.39 -14.31
CA ASN A 8 8.29 3.09 -14.16
C ASN A 8 8.88 2.26 -13.03
N ALA A 9 10.21 2.20 -12.91
CA ALA A 9 10.87 1.49 -11.82
C ALA A 9 10.51 2.09 -10.44
N SER A 10 10.36 3.41 -10.35
CA SER A 10 9.94 4.09 -9.11
C SER A 10 8.46 3.86 -8.77
N LEU A 11 7.58 3.78 -9.77
CA LEU A 11 6.14 3.50 -9.63
C LEU A 11 5.88 2.05 -9.22
N HIS A 12 6.74 1.13 -9.65
CA HIS A 12 6.71 -0.28 -9.25
C HIS A 12 7.68 -0.61 -8.12
N SER A 13 8.19 0.40 -7.39
CA SER A 13 9.02 0.13 -6.22
C SER A 13 8.21 -0.55 -5.13
N ILE A 14 8.88 -1.39 -4.32
CA ILE A 14 8.27 -2.06 -3.18
C ILE A 14 7.61 -1.04 -2.23
N ASN A 15 8.27 0.10 -2.03
CA ASN A 15 7.79 1.23 -1.23
C ASN A 15 6.43 1.77 -1.70
N VAL A 16 6.20 1.90 -3.01
CA VAL A 16 4.88 2.30 -3.55
C VAL A 16 3.83 1.26 -3.22
N ARG A 17 4.15 -0.02 -3.44
CA ARG A 17 3.18 -1.11 -3.26
C ARG A 17 2.79 -1.29 -1.79
N GLU A 18 3.75 -1.14 -0.88
CA GLU A 18 3.48 -1.17 0.57
C GLU A 18 2.58 -0.02 0.98
N LEU A 19 2.88 1.21 0.53
CA LEU A 19 2.05 2.38 0.85
C LEU A 19 0.65 2.29 0.22
N GLN A 20 0.56 1.80 -1.02
CA GLN A 20 -0.72 1.53 -1.67
C GLN A 20 -1.53 0.47 -0.90
N SER A 21 -0.87 -0.58 -0.41
CA SER A 21 -1.53 -1.63 0.37
C SER A 21 -2.04 -1.10 1.71
N ALA A 22 -1.29 -0.22 2.38
CA ALA A 22 -1.74 0.46 3.59
C ALA A 22 -2.99 1.33 3.34
N VAL A 23 -3.00 2.13 2.26
CA VAL A 23 -4.16 2.94 1.87
C VAL A 23 -5.37 2.06 1.59
N LEU A 24 -5.23 1.01 0.77
CA LEU A 24 -6.33 0.11 0.44
C LEU A 24 -6.87 -0.61 1.68
N GLY A 25 -5.99 -1.11 2.55
CA GLY A 25 -6.38 -1.73 3.81
C GLY A 25 -7.22 -0.77 4.67
N THR A 26 -6.77 0.48 4.80
CA THR A 26 -7.49 1.51 5.56
C THR A 26 -8.85 1.85 4.96
N LEU A 27 -8.94 1.94 3.63
CA LEU A 27 -10.21 2.26 2.97
C LEU A 27 -11.23 1.12 3.08
N ILE A 28 -10.77 -0.14 3.00
CA ILE A 28 -11.64 -1.32 3.07
C ILE A 28 -12.09 -1.57 4.51
N TRP A 29 -11.18 -1.47 5.49
CA TRP A 29 -11.45 -1.87 6.88
C TRP A 29 -11.82 -0.69 7.78
N GLY A 30 -11.52 0.55 7.37
CA GLY A 30 -11.78 1.77 8.12
C GLY A 30 -13.20 1.91 8.68
N PRO A 31 -14.26 1.66 7.89
CA PRO A 31 -15.64 1.67 8.40
C PRO A 31 -15.86 0.65 9.53
N THR A 32 -15.26 -0.53 9.44
CA THR A 32 -15.38 -1.59 10.45
C THR A 32 -14.67 -1.18 11.74
N TRP A 33 -13.44 -0.66 11.62
CA TRP A 33 -12.67 -0.19 12.77
C TRP A 33 -13.34 0.99 13.48
N ALA A 34 -13.92 1.92 12.71
CA ALA A 34 -14.67 3.06 13.26
C ALA A 34 -15.90 2.62 14.06
N GLN A 35 -16.59 1.57 13.63
CA GLN A 35 -17.73 0.99 14.36
C GLN A 35 -17.31 0.24 15.63
N GLN A 36 -16.13 -0.39 15.61
CA GLN A 36 -15.59 -1.13 16.76
C GLN A 36 -15.03 -0.21 17.85
N HIS A 37 -14.65 1.01 17.50
CA HIS A 37 -14.05 1.99 18.41
C HIS A 37 -14.82 3.31 18.40
N THR A 38 -16.04 3.29 18.94
CA THR A 38 -16.95 4.46 18.99
C THR A 38 -16.54 5.52 20.01
N GLU A 39 -15.81 5.16 21.07
CA GLU A 39 -15.44 6.09 22.16
C GLU A 39 -14.02 6.64 22.05
N ARG A 40 -13.14 6.03 21.24
CA ARG A 40 -11.74 6.41 21.10
C ARG A 40 -11.29 6.22 19.66
N ARG A 41 -10.36 7.05 19.18
CA ARG A 41 -9.77 6.83 17.86
C ARG A 41 -9.07 5.48 17.81
N ALA A 42 -9.38 4.67 16.80
CA ALA A 42 -8.70 3.39 16.62
C ALA A 42 -7.27 3.66 16.15
N HIS A 43 -6.29 3.04 16.80
CA HIS A 43 -4.90 3.13 16.39
C HIS A 43 -4.56 1.94 15.47
N VAL A 44 -4.21 2.24 14.23
CA VAL A 44 -3.87 1.26 13.20
C VAL A 44 -2.37 1.32 12.96
N VAL A 45 -1.68 0.20 13.18
CA VAL A 45 -0.24 0.08 12.93
C VAL A 45 -0.02 -0.69 11.64
N PHE A 46 0.60 -0.06 10.65
CA PHE A 46 1.08 -0.74 9.44
C PHE A 46 2.48 -1.29 9.68
N TRP A 47 2.59 -2.61 9.61
CA TRP A 47 3.88 -3.29 9.61
C TRP A 47 4.46 -3.28 8.19
N ILE A 48 5.31 -2.29 7.90
CA ILE A 48 5.89 -2.08 6.56
C ILE A 48 7.41 -1.89 6.68
N ASP A 49 8.18 -2.42 5.74
CA ASP A 49 9.66 -2.38 5.74
C ASP A 49 10.22 -0.96 5.45
N ASN A 50 9.35 0.04 5.44
CA ASN A 50 9.61 1.28 4.72
C ASN A 50 10.25 2.37 5.58
N THR A 51 11.38 2.06 6.23
CA THR A 51 12.20 3.08 6.91
C THR A 51 12.82 4.06 5.89
N SER A 52 12.89 3.68 4.61
CA SER A 52 13.35 4.52 3.50
C SER A 52 12.25 5.37 2.83
N ALA A 53 10.96 5.20 3.22
CA ALA A 53 9.82 5.81 2.53
C ALA A 53 9.79 7.31 2.68
N VAL A 54 10.07 7.84 3.86
CA VAL A 54 9.63 9.20 4.21
C VAL A 54 10.36 10.25 3.35
N SER A 55 11.66 10.05 3.12
CA SER A 55 12.48 10.94 2.27
C SER A 55 12.28 10.70 0.77
N TRP A 56 11.92 9.48 0.37
CA TRP A 56 11.64 9.13 -1.02
C TRP A 56 10.21 9.54 -1.45
N ALA A 57 9.22 9.34 -0.58
CA ALA A 57 7.81 9.62 -0.79
C ALA A 57 7.53 11.12 -0.93
N SER A 58 8.27 11.97 -0.20
CA SER A 58 8.15 13.42 -0.34
C SER A 58 8.54 13.90 -1.75
N ARG A 59 9.37 13.14 -2.48
CA ARG A 59 9.84 13.46 -3.83
C ARG A 59 9.06 12.75 -4.93
N GLN A 60 8.12 11.85 -4.59
CA GLN A 60 7.36 11.08 -5.56
C GLN A 60 5.87 11.49 -5.55
N PRO A 61 5.32 12.04 -6.64
CA PRO A 61 3.93 12.50 -6.69
C PRO A 61 2.89 11.43 -6.31
N LEU A 62 3.13 10.17 -6.69
CA LEU A 62 2.23 9.06 -6.35
C LEU A 62 2.23 8.74 -4.84
N ALA A 63 3.39 8.80 -4.19
CA ALA A 63 3.47 8.57 -2.75
C ALA A 63 2.83 9.72 -1.96
N GLN A 64 2.95 10.96 -2.44
CA GLN A 64 2.22 12.10 -1.88
C GLN A 64 0.70 11.91 -2.00
N LEU A 65 0.20 11.41 -3.14
CA LEU A 65 -1.21 11.10 -3.32
C LEU A 65 -1.68 10.07 -2.28
N TYR A 66 -0.93 8.98 -2.10
CA TYR A 66 -1.28 7.98 -1.10
C TYR A 66 -1.26 8.51 0.33
N ASN A 67 -0.29 9.36 0.69
CA ASN A 67 -0.30 10.02 2.01
C ASN A 67 -1.55 10.90 2.20
N ARG A 68 -1.97 11.64 1.17
CA ARG A 68 -3.21 12.45 1.23
C ARG A 68 -4.45 11.58 1.40
N LEU A 69 -4.53 10.47 0.66
CA LEU A 69 -5.63 9.50 0.79
C LEU A 69 -5.65 8.86 2.18
N LEU A 70 -4.47 8.55 2.73
CA LEU A 70 -4.36 8.01 4.07
C LEU A 70 -4.83 9.01 5.12
N SER A 71 -4.38 10.28 5.05
CA SER A 71 -4.85 11.34 5.95
C SER A 71 -6.35 11.62 5.84
N LEU A 72 -6.92 11.51 4.64
CA LEU A 72 -8.37 11.61 4.45
C LEU A 72 -9.09 10.44 5.14
N ALA A 73 -8.59 9.21 4.99
CA ALA A 73 -9.17 8.04 5.63
C ALA A 73 -9.04 8.09 7.17
N GLU A 74 -7.92 8.57 7.70
CA GLU A 74 -7.74 8.83 9.14
C GLU A 74 -8.82 9.79 9.67
N PHE A 75 -9.04 10.89 8.96
CA PHE A 75 -10.06 11.86 9.33
C PHE A 75 -11.48 11.27 9.24
N GLN A 76 -11.79 10.63 8.11
CA GLN A 76 -13.13 10.10 7.83
C GLN A 76 -13.54 9.01 8.82
N TYR A 77 -12.61 8.15 9.23
CA TYR A 77 -12.89 6.99 10.09
C TYR A 77 -12.44 7.21 11.54
N SER A 78 -12.01 8.42 11.91
CA SER A 78 -11.47 8.72 13.23
C SER A 78 -10.35 7.76 13.65
N LEU A 79 -9.42 7.50 12.74
CA LEU A 79 -8.27 6.63 12.97
C LEU A 79 -7.02 7.45 13.27
N VAL A 80 -6.05 6.80 13.91
CA VAL A 80 -4.66 7.24 13.94
C VAL A 80 -3.84 6.14 13.30
N CYS A 81 -3.20 6.42 12.17
CA CYS A 81 -2.35 5.47 11.49
C CYS A 81 -0.88 5.72 11.83
N SER A 82 -0.16 4.66 12.15
CA SER A 82 1.29 4.68 12.29
C SER A 82 1.92 3.58 11.45
N ALA A 83 3.21 3.69 11.21
CA ALA A 83 3.98 2.68 10.51
C ALA A 83 5.12 2.22 11.41
N GLU A 84 5.25 0.91 11.58
CA GLU A 84 6.37 0.28 12.27
C GLU A 84 7.13 -0.64 11.32
N HIS A 85 8.46 -0.60 11.43
CA HIS A 85 9.33 -1.45 10.62
C HIS A 85 9.36 -2.87 11.17
N VAL A 86 8.90 -3.81 10.35
CA VAL A 86 9.08 -5.24 10.58
C VAL A 86 10.22 -5.75 9.70
N ARG A 87 11.19 -6.45 10.30
CA ARG A 87 12.22 -7.16 9.53
C ARG A 87 11.54 -8.15 8.58
N GLY A 88 11.90 -8.12 7.30
CA GLY A 88 11.25 -8.87 6.20
C GLY A 88 10.97 -10.37 6.44
N VAL A 89 11.63 -11.00 7.42
CA VAL A 89 11.33 -12.36 7.91
C VAL A 89 9.87 -12.53 8.40
N HIS A 90 9.18 -11.45 8.80
CA HIS A 90 7.77 -11.53 9.25
C HIS A 90 6.74 -11.05 8.20
N ASN A 91 7.16 -10.61 7.00
CA ASN A 91 6.24 -10.14 5.94
C ASN A 91 5.82 -11.24 4.94
N VAL A 92 6.13 -12.50 5.27
CA VAL A 92 5.96 -13.66 4.37
C VAL A 92 4.53 -13.79 3.84
N MET A 93 3.51 -13.52 4.66
CA MET A 93 2.12 -13.63 4.23
C MET A 93 1.68 -12.51 3.28
N ALA A 94 2.13 -11.26 3.49
CA ALA A 94 1.80 -10.17 2.58
C ALA A 94 2.51 -10.33 1.23
N ASP A 95 3.77 -10.79 1.25
CA ASP A 95 4.54 -11.09 0.04
C ASP A 95 3.94 -12.27 -0.72
N ALA A 96 3.51 -13.32 -0.02
CA ALA A 96 2.80 -14.44 -0.64
C ALA A 96 1.49 -13.99 -1.29
N GLY A 97 0.74 -13.09 -0.63
CA GLY A 97 -0.48 -12.48 -1.18
C GLY A 97 -0.22 -11.68 -2.44
N GLN A 98 0.79 -10.80 -2.43
CA GLN A 98 1.20 -10.04 -3.63
C GLN A 98 1.69 -10.96 -4.76
N ALA A 99 2.44 -12.01 -4.44
CA ALA A 99 2.93 -12.97 -5.42
C ALA A 99 1.78 -13.77 -6.06
N ALA A 100 0.82 -14.22 -5.26
CA ALA A 100 -0.36 -14.92 -5.74
C ALA A 100 -1.21 -14.03 -6.66
N LEU A 101 -1.48 -12.79 -6.25
CA LEU A 101 -2.22 -11.83 -7.06
C LEU A 101 -1.52 -11.54 -8.40
N ARG A 102 -0.19 -11.36 -8.39
CA ARG A 102 0.60 -11.16 -9.62
C ARG A 102 0.55 -12.37 -10.55
N ARG A 103 0.56 -13.60 -10.01
CA ARG A 103 0.42 -14.82 -10.81
C ARG A 103 -0.96 -14.90 -11.46
N SER A 104 -2.03 -14.65 -10.70
CA SER A 104 -3.40 -14.68 -11.22
C SER A 104 -3.62 -13.65 -12.34
N LEU A 105 -3.12 -12.43 -12.17
CA LEU A 105 -3.19 -11.38 -13.20
C LEU A 105 -2.32 -11.70 -14.43
N GLY A 106 -1.17 -12.33 -14.24
CA GLY A 106 -0.31 -12.81 -15.33
C GLY A 106 -0.98 -13.89 -16.17
N THR A 107 -1.64 -14.85 -15.52
CA THR A 107 -2.40 -15.91 -16.19
C THR A 107 -3.57 -15.34 -16.98
N LEU A 108 -4.36 -14.44 -16.39
CA LEU A 108 -5.45 -13.74 -17.09
C LEU A 108 -4.95 -12.94 -18.30
N GLY A 109 -3.83 -12.23 -18.17
CA GLY A 109 -3.21 -11.49 -19.27
C GLY A 109 -2.60 -12.38 -20.36
N SER A 110 -2.30 -13.65 -20.07
CA SER A 110 -1.87 -14.63 -21.08
C SER A 110 -3.06 -15.24 -21.82
N MET A 111 -4.17 -15.50 -21.11
CA MET A 111 -5.42 -15.97 -21.72
C MET A 111 -6.04 -14.94 -22.67
N LEU A 112 -5.98 -13.64 -22.32
CA LEU A 112 -6.48 -12.57 -23.17
C LEU A 112 -5.61 -12.28 -24.41
N ARG A 113 -4.33 -12.72 -24.42
CA ARG A 113 -3.41 -12.59 -25.57
C ARG A 113 -3.38 -13.80 -26.50
N GLY A 114 -3.94 -14.94 -26.07
CA GLY A 114 -4.06 -16.15 -26.89
C GLY A 114 -5.25 -16.16 -27.86
N HIS A 115 -6.04 -15.08 -27.89
CA HIS A 115 -7.24 -14.93 -28.73
C HIS A 115 -7.16 -13.74 -29.70
N ALA A 116 -5.95 -13.32 -30.10
CA ALA A 116 -5.72 -12.34 -31.15
C ALA A 116 -4.97 -12.97 -32.32
#